data_AF-A0A656Z673-F1
#
_entry.id   AF-A0A656Z673-F1
#
_cell.length_a   1.000
_cell.length_b   1.000
_cell.length_c   1.000
_cell.angle_alpha   90.00
_cell.angle_beta   90.00
_cell.angle_gamma   90.00
#
_symmetry.space_group_name_H-M   'P 1'
#
loop_
_entity.id
_entity.type
_entity.pdbx_description
1 polymer ?
#
loop_
_entity_poly.entity_id
_entity_poly.type
_entity_poly.pdbx_seq_one_letter_code
_entity_poly.pdbx_strand_id
1 'polypeptide(L)'
;MIIADRVLTEAESWIGTPYRHGASARGISCDCLGLVRGIWRAIYCTEPESPGTYAPDWAEAAHGDPLLEAASRHMQRRDGTDPQPGDLLVFRWRSDMAAKHLGIMANENRFIHAYEG
;
A
#
# COMPACT_ATOMS: atom_id res chain seq x y z
N MET A 1 -4.56 -21.99 1.18
CA MET A 1 -4.32 -20.61 1.64
C MET A 1 -4.68 -19.69 0.51
N ILE A 2 -5.64 -18.78 0.72
CA ILE A 2 -6.06 -17.82 -0.31
C ILE A 2 -5.04 -16.67 -0.39
N ILE A 3 -5.08 -15.90 -1.47
CA ILE A 3 -4.12 -14.80 -1.68
C ILE A 3 -4.18 -13.76 -0.54
N ALA A 4 -5.37 -13.50 -0.02
CA ALA A 4 -5.59 -12.58 1.09
C ALA A 4 -4.81 -12.98 2.36
N ASP A 5 -4.84 -14.27 2.73
CA ASP A 5 -4.08 -14.79 3.87
C ASP A 5 -2.57 -14.54 3.69
N ARG A 6 -2.05 -14.76 2.48
CA ARG A 6 -0.63 -14.53 2.16
C ARG A 6 -0.26 -13.06 2.29
N VAL A 7 -1.12 -12.17 1.80
CA VAL A 7 -0.94 -10.73 1.90
C VAL A 7 -0.92 -10.29 3.36
N LEU A 8 -1.86 -10.79 4.17
CA LEU A 8 -1.93 -10.45 5.59
C LEU A 8 -0.71 -10.96 6.36
N THR A 9 -0.36 -12.24 6.22
CA THR A 9 0.83 -12.82 6.87
C THR A 9 2.11 -12.09 6.47
N GLU A 10 2.25 -11.76 5.17
CA GLU A 10 3.40 -10.98 4.75
C GLU A 10 3.36 -9.58 5.36
N ALA A 11 2.24 -8.85 5.31
CA ALA A 11 2.12 -7.51 5.90
C ALA A 11 2.47 -7.47 7.40
N GLU A 12 2.08 -8.48 8.18
CA GLU A 12 2.42 -8.61 9.60
C GLU A 12 3.94 -8.65 9.82
N SER A 13 4.69 -9.29 8.92
CA SER A 13 6.15 -9.36 9.00
C SER A 13 6.86 -8.02 8.79
N TRP A 14 6.15 -7.00 8.28
CA TRP A 14 6.70 -5.65 8.09
C TRP A 14 6.56 -4.76 9.33
N ILE A 15 5.77 -5.17 10.32
CA ILE A 15 5.60 -4.43 11.57
C ILE A 15 6.98 -4.23 12.23
N GLY A 16 7.30 -2.98 12.56
CA GLY A 16 8.60 -2.58 13.09
C GLY A 16 9.62 -2.14 12.03
N THR A 17 9.31 -2.24 10.74
CA THR A 17 10.13 -1.63 9.68
C THR A 17 10.05 -0.11 9.79
N PRO A 18 11.17 0.62 9.93
CA PRO A 18 11.14 2.07 10.12
C PRO A 18 10.71 2.79 8.84
N TYR A 19 10.16 3.98 8.99
CA TYR A 19 9.73 4.78 7.85
C TYR A 19 10.92 5.41 7.11
N ARG A 20 10.91 5.35 5.78
CA ARG A 20 11.75 6.20 4.92
C ARG A 20 11.10 6.37 3.55
N HIS A 21 10.91 7.61 3.14
CA HIS A 21 10.37 7.97 1.82
C HIS A 21 11.15 7.31 0.68
N GLY A 22 10.43 6.69 -0.26
CA GLY A 22 10.97 5.99 -1.43
C GLY A 22 11.61 4.63 -1.12
N ALA A 23 11.71 4.22 0.15
CA ALA A 23 12.27 2.93 0.52
C ALA A 23 11.22 1.81 0.46
N SER A 24 11.67 0.56 0.31
CA SER A 24 10.77 -0.61 0.23
C SER A 24 11.42 -1.91 0.73
N ALA A 25 12.25 -1.84 1.77
CA ALA A 25 12.98 -3.00 2.28
C ALA A 25 12.53 -3.36 3.70
N ARG A 26 11.91 -4.54 3.85
CA ARG A 26 11.43 -5.07 5.13
C ARG A 26 12.55 -5.09 6.18
N GLY A 27 12.26 -4.62 7.38
CA GLY A 27 13.22 -4.55 8.49
C GLY A 27 14.33 -3.51 8.34
N ILE A 28 14.46 -2.85 7.19
CA ILE A 28 15.47 -1.81 6.94
C ILE A 28 14.81 -0.43 6.89
N SER A 29 13.91 -0.21 5.91
CA SER A 29 13.03 0.95 5.86
C SER A 29 12.02 0.87 4.72
N CYS A 30 10.86 1.51 4.88
CA CYS A 30 9.86 1.62 3.82
C CYS A 30 8.96 2.85 3.98
N ASP A 31 8.29 3.27 2.91
CA ASP A 31 7.10 4.13 3.00
C ASP A 31 5.82 3.33 2.69
N CYS A 32 4.67 4.00 2.62
CA CYS A 32 3.39 3.32 2.42
C CYS A 32 3.31 2.54 1.10
N LEU A 33 3.86 3.08 0.01
CA LEU A 33 3.93 2.40 -1.28
C LEU A 33 5.00 1.29 -1.25
N GLY A 34 6.11 1.54 -0.57
CA GLY A 34 7.19 0.60 -0.38
C GLY A 34 6.79 -0.65 0.37
N LEU A 35 5.92 -0.53 1.38
CA LEU A 35 5.29 -1.65 2.06
C LEU A 35 4.51 -2.53 1.06
N VAL A 36 3.60 -1.93 0.29
CA VAL A 36 2.75 -2.66 -0.67
C VAL A 36 3.58 -3.32 -1.77
N ARG A 37 4.57 -2.60 -2.32
CA ARG A 37 5.51 -3.15 -3.31
C ARG A 37 6.34 -4.28 -2.73
N GLY A 38 6.76 -4.16 -1.48
CA GLY A 38 7.49 -5.19 -0.75
C GLY A 38 6.71 -6.48 -0.58
N ILE A 39 5.46 -6.37 -0.14
CA ILE A 39 4.52 -7.49 -0.04
C ILE A 39 4.32 -8.13 -1.43
N TRP A 40 4.11 -7.31 -2.46
CA TRP A 40 3.96 -7.79 -3.83
C TRP A 40 5.16 -8.62 -4.29
N ARG A 41 6.39 -8.12 -4.07
CA ARG A 41 7.62 -8.84 -4.41
C ARG A 41 7.74 -10.16 -3.65
N ALA A 42 7.36 -10.21 -2.38
CA ALA A 42 7.41 -11.45 -1.60
C ALA A 42 6.42 -12.51 -2.11
N ILE A 43 5.28 -12.08 -2.65
CA ILE A 43 4.21 -12.98 -3.10
C ILE A 43 4.38 -13.43 -4.56
N TYR A 44 4.74 -12.50 -5.43
CA TYR A 44 4.78 -12.67 -6.88
C TYR A 44 6.19 -12.68 -7.48
N CYS A 45 7.23 -12.48 -6.66
CA CYS A 45 8.64 -12.48 -7.07
C CYS A 45 8.99 -11.47 -8.18
N THR A 46 8.20 -10.40 -8.32
CA THR A 46 8.38 -9.33 -9.32
C THR A 46 7.92 -7.99 -8.76
N GLU A 47 8.21 -6.88 -9.43
CA GLU A 47 7.56 -5.59 -9.16
C GLU A 47 6.23 -5.48 -9.92
N PRO A 48 5.20 -4.80 -9.37
CA PRO A 48 3.98 -4.50 -10.11
C PRO A 48 4.25 -3.51 -11.24
N GLU A 49 4.90 -2.38 -10.93
CA GLU A 49 5.38 -1.38 -11.87
C GLU A 49 6.51 -0.55 -11.23
N SER A 50 7.29 0.16 -12.06
CA SER A 50 8.31 1.07 -11.55
C SER A 50 7.65 2.38 -11.10
N PRO A 51 7.76 2.77 -9.82
CA PRO A 51 7.11 4.00 -9.34
C PRO A 51 7.87 5.28 -9.74
N GLY A 52 9.11 5.15 -10.24
CA GLY A 52 10.01 6.30 -10.43
C GLY A 52 10.37 7.01 -9.12
N THR A 53 11.03 8.16 -9.25
CA THR A 53 11.29 9.05 -8.12
C THR A 53 10.08 9.96 -7.92
N TYR A 54 9.51 9.98 -6.72
CA TYR A 54 8.42 10.88 -6.33
C TYR A 54 8.83 11.72 -5.13
N ALA A 55 8.36 12.97 -5.07
CA ALA A 55 8.58 13.85 -3.94
C ALA A 55 7.69 13.44 -2.74
N PRO A 56 8.01 13.81 -1.49
CA PRO A 56 7.15 13.52 -0.33
C PRO A 56 5.72 14.08 -0.47
N ASP A 57 5.58 15.22 -1.14
CA ASP A 57 4.33 15.95 -1.38
C ASP A 57 3.72 15.67 -2.76
N TRP A 58 4.13 14.59 -3.43
CA TRP A 58 3.72 14.27 -4.80
C TRP A 58 2.20 14.32 -5.04
N ALA A 59 1.40 13.95 -4.03
CA ALA A 59 -0.05 13.91 -4.14
C ALA A 59 -0.70 15.30 -4.23
N GLU A 60 -0.04 16.33 -3.70
CA GLU A 60 -0.54 17.71 -3.72
C GLU A 60 -0.40 18.34 -5.13
N ALA A 61 0.54 17.82 -5.94
CA ALA A 61 0.78 18.24 -7.32
C ALA A 61 0.24 17.24 -8.38
N ALA A 62 -0.34 16.12 -7.92
CA ALA A 62 -0.80 15.06 -8.80
C ALA A 62 -2.02 15.50 -9.62
N HIS A 63 -2.01 15.17 -10.90
CA HIS A 63 -3.21 15.22 -11.73
C HIS A 63 -3.89 13.84 -11.62
N GLY A 64 -5.16 13.78 -11.22
CA GLY A 64 -5.90 12.52 -11.05
C GLY A 64 -5.62 11.79 -9.73
N ASP A 65 -5.76 10.46 -9.72
CA ASP A 65 -5.53 9.61 -8.54
C ASP A 65 -4.46 8.53 -8.85
N PRO A 66 -3.16 8.87 -8.94
CA PRO A 66 -2.13 7.94 -9.41
C PRO A 66 -2.08 6.60 -8.66
N LEU A 67 -2.25 6.62 -7.33
CA LEU A 67 -2.29 5.39 -6.53
C LEU A 67 -3.52 4.53 -6.82
N LEU A 68 -4.69 5.14 -6.99
CA LEU A 68 -5.92 4.39 -7.26
C LEU A 68 -5.92 3.83 -8.69
N GLU A 69 -5.39 4.60 -9.64
CA GLU A 69 -5.18 4.17 -11.02
C GLU A 69 -4.20 2.99 -11.07
N ALA A 70 -3.08 3.06 -10.34
CA ALA A 70 -2.12 1.96 -10.20
C ALA A 70 -2.77 0.72 -9.58
N ALA A 71 -3.48 0.89 -8.45
CA ALA A 71 -4.21 -0.21 -7.82
C ALA A 71 -5.20 -0.86 -8.80
N SER A 72 -5.91 -0.07 -9.61
CA SER A 72 -6.88 -0.59 -10.58
C SER A 72 -6.24 -1.35 -11.76
N ARG A 73 -4.98 -1.08 -12.09
CA ARG A 73 -4.22 -1.84 -13.11
C ARG A 73 -3.76 -3.20 -12.59
N HIS A 74 -3.40 -3.28 -11.31
CA HIS A 74 -2.69 -4.43 -10.73
C HIS A 74 -3.56 -5.30 -9.82
N MET A 75 -4.70 -4.78 -9.36
CA MET A 75 -5.53 -5.44 -8.35
C MET A 75 -6.99 -5.46 -8.78
N GLN A 76 -7.71 -6.45 -8.27
CA GLN A 76 -9.15 -6.51 -8.43
C GLN A 76 -9.81 -5.68 -7.35
N ARG A 77 -10.65 -4.73 -7.76
CA ARG A 77 -11.45 -3.94 -6.83
C ARG A 77 -12.46 -4.86 -6.15
N ARG A 78 -12.54 -4.77 -4.81
CA ARG A 78 -13.57 -5.48 -4.06
C ARG A 78 -14.94 -4.87 -4.33
N ASP A 79 -15.93 -5.74 -4.53
CA ASP A 79 -17.33 -5.36 -4.55
C ASP A 79 -17.82 -5.06 -3.13
N GLY A 80 -18.47 -3.90 -2.96
CA GLY A 80 -18.98 -3.44 -1.66
C GLY A 80 -18.08 -2.44 -0.94
N THR A 81 -18.49 -2.07 0.28
CA THR A 81 -17.84 -1.02 1.08
C THR A 81 -17.08 -1.55 2.29
N ASP A 82 -17.13 -2.87 2.54
CA ASP A 82 -16.53 -3.48 3.72
C ASP A 82 -15.20 -4.18 3.35
N PRO A 83 -14.04 -3.58 3.67
CA PRO A 83 -12.75 -4.19 3.38
C PRO A 83 -12.54 -5.44 4.22
N GLN A 84 -12.01 -6.48 3.60
CA GLN A 84 -11.69 -7.75 4.24
C GLN A 84 -10.18 -7.82 4.53
N PRO A 85 -9.76 -8.61 5.53
CA PRO A 85 -8.35 -8.83 5.81
C PRO A 85 -7.57 -9.25 4.54
N GLY A 86 -6.42 -8.62 4.31
CA GLY A 86 -5.60 -8.79 3.11
C GLY A 86 -5.93 -7.83 1.96
N ASP A 87 -6.98 -7.03 2.06
CA ASP A 87 -7.28 -6.01 1.05
C ASP A 87 -6.31 -4.83 1.11
N LEU A 88 -6.01 -4.26 -0.06
CA LEU A 88 -5.38 -2.95 -0.14
C LEU A 88 -6.40 -1.84 0.17
N LEU A 89 -6.08 -1.03 1.15
CA LEU A 89 -6.76 0.21 1.47
C LEU A 89 -6.03 1.39 0.82
N VAL A 90 -6.78 2.26 0.16
CA VAL A 90 -6.29 3.47 -0.51
C VAL A 90 -7.00 4.67 0.11
N PHE A 91 -6.24 5.56 0.75
CA PHE A 91 -6.78 6.68 1.49
C PHE A 91 -6.49 8.01 0.81
N ARG A 92 -7.47 8.91 0.86
CA ARG A 92 -7.36 10.33 0.50
C ARG A 92 -7.84 11.18 1.67
N TRP A 93 -7.30 12.39 1.78
CA TRP A 93 -7.69 13.32 2.85
C TRP A 93 -9.09 13.90 2.64
N ARG A 94 -9.40 14.28 1.39
CA ARG A 94 -10.72 14.76 0.94
C ARG A 94 -11.06 14.14 -0.40
N SER A 95 -12.35 14.09 -0.73
CA SER A 95 -12.87 13.47 -1.95
C SER A 95 -12.40 14.12 -3.25
N ASP A 96 -12.02 15.40 -3.21
CA ASP A 96 -11.54 16.21 -4.33
C ASP A 96 -10.01 16.19 -4.48
N MET A 97 -9.30 15.43 -3.64
CA MET A 97 -7.85 15.29 -3.67
C MET A 97 -7.43 13.88 -4.07
N ALA A 98 -6.24 13.77 -4.66
CA ALA A 98 -5.62 12.50 -4.95
C ALA A 98 -5.46 11.65 -3.68
N ALA A 99 -5.68 10.35 -3.80
CA ALA A 99 -5.26 9.39 -2.79
C ALA A 99 -3.75 9.48 -2.55
N LYS A 100 -3.33 9.47 -1.29
CA LYS A 100 -1.94 9.73 -0.89
C LYS A 100 -1.37 8.75 0.14
N HIS A 101 -2.19 7.81 0.61
CA HIS A 101 -1.75 6.83 1.61
C HIS A 101 -2.30 5.44 1.32
N LEU A 102 -1.52 4.43 1.68
CA LEU A 102 -1.85 3.01 1.47
C LEU A 102 -1.74 2.23 2.78
N GLY A 103 -2.53 1.16 2.89
CA GLY A 103 -2.42 0.20 3.98
C GLY A 103 -3.03 -1.15 3.59
N ILE A 104 -2.77 -2.17 4.38
CA ILE A 104 -3.37 -3.50 4.23
C ILE A 104 -4.37 -3.72 5.36
N MET A 105 -5.60 -4.06 5.02
CA MET A 105 -6.63 -4.39 6.01
C MET A 105 -6.19 -5.63 6.81
N ALA A 106 -6.28 -5.53 8.12
CA ALA A 106 -6.01 -6.62 9.05
C ALA A 106 -7.32 -7.00 9.78
N ASN A 107 -7.23 -7.99 10.67
CA ASN A 107 -8.37 -8.39 11.49
C ASN A 107 -8.78 -7.27 12.47
N GLU A 108 -9.97 -7.42 13.05
CA GLU A 108 -10.48 -6.58 14.14
C GLU A 108 -10.59 -5.08 13.79
N ASN A 109 -10.90 -4.78 12.52
CA ASN A 109 -11.00 -3.41 12.01
C ASN A 109 -9.71 -2.59 12.22
N ARG A 110 -8.56 -3.26 12.09
CA ARG A 110 -7.24 -2.65 12.10
C ARG A 110 -6.64 -2.74 10.71
N PHE A 111 -5.60 -1.95 10.45
CA PHE A 111 -4.85 -2.04 9.21
C PHE A 111 -3.36 -1.81 9.48
N ILE A 112 -2.53 -2.36 8.59
CA ILE A 112 -1.07 -2.26 8.65
C ILE A 112 -0.65 -1.26 7.59
N HIS A 113 0.08 -0.22 8.00
CA HIS A 113 0.62 0.79 7.09
C HIS A 113 2.01 1.24 7.54
N ALA A 114 2.78 1.81 6.62
CA ALA A 114 3.98 2.56 6.95
C ALA A 114 3.63 4.05 6.94
N TYR A 115 3.86 4.72 8.06
CA TYR A 115 3.50 6.12 8.29
C TYR A 115 4.61 6.83 9.07
N GLU A 116 4.86 8.09 8.73
CA GLU A 116 5.78 8.97 9.44
C GLU A 116 5.02 9.78 10.48
N GLY A 117 5.42 9.67 11.74
CA GLY A 117 4.80 10.34 12.89
C GLY A 117 5.54 11.61 13.29
#